data_AF-A0A1M4YQW9-F1
#
_entry.id   AF-A0A1M4YQW9-F1
#
_cell.length_a   1.000
_cell.length_b   1.000
_cell.length_c   1.000
_cell.angle_alpha   90.00
_cell.angle_beta   90.00
_cell.angle_gamma   90.00
#
_symmetry.space_group_name_H-M   'P 1'
#
loop_
_entity.id
_entity.type
_entity.pdbx_description
1 polymer ?
#
loop_
_entity_poly.entity_id
_entity_poly.type
_entity_poly.pdbx_seq_one_letter_code
_entity_poly.pdbx_strand_id
1 'polypeptide(L)'
;MVLLSVVLLLSSCGDDYKESGIEGQWQLQTIEMANGKSVKVDTVFYSFKKDVFRYLRLKTNTQTFTCFGNYSVSDEKLEIDVNRDSFEPNDDTAGLDWDTLIRTFTIKKHSSSTLELEFEGDTYYFRKY
;
A
#
# COMPACT_ATOMS: atom_id res chain seq x y z
N MET A 1 49.10 16.82 18.17
CA MET A 1 48.36 15.91 17.27
C MET A 1 46.88 16.15 17.53
N VAL A 2 46.24 17.01 16.73
CA VAL A 2 44.80 17.30 16.86
C VAL A 2 44.07 16.32 15.96
N LEU A 3 43.32 15.40 16.56
CA LEU A 3 42.52 14.41 15.85
C LEU A 3 41.26 15.13 15.32
N LEU A 4 41.25 15.44 14.02
CA LEU A 4 40.11 16.07 13.36
C LEU A 4 39.06 15.00 13.06
N SER A 5 38.10 14.81 13.98
CA SER A 5 36.96 13.93 13.77
C SER A 5 36.01 14.54 12.74
N VAL A 6 36.09 14.05 11.50
CA VAL A 6 35.14 14.38 10.44
C VAL A 6 33.86 13.59 10.69
N VAL A 7 32.85 14.26 11.27
CA VAL A 7 31.48 13.74 11.33
C VAL A 7 30.89 13.91 9.93
N LEU A 8 30.86 12.83 9.16
CA LEU A 8 30.15 12.76 7.88
C LEU A 8 28.64 12.76 8.17
N LEU A 9 28.05 13.94 8.21
CA LEU A 9 26.61 14.11 8.10
C LEU A 9 26.23 13.69 6.67
N LEU A 10 25.75 12.45 6.53
CA LEU A 10 25.03 12.02 5.34
C LEU A 10 23.70 12.79 5.31
N SER A 11 23.74 14.05 4.86
CA SER A 11 22.53 14.73 4.41
C SER A 11 22.07 14.01 3.15
N SER A 12 21.17 13.05 3.32
CA SER A 12 20.42 12.50 2.20
C SER A 12 19.66 13.67 1.56
N CYS A 13 20.17 14.21 0.46
CA CYS A 13 19.40 15.03 -0.47
C CYS A 13 18.33 14.13 -1.11
N GLY A 14 17.22 13.93 -0.39
CA GLY A 14 15.94 13.66 -1.01
C GLY A 14 15.20 14.98 -0.97
N ASP A 15 14.88 15.54 -2.14
CA ASP A 15 14.07 16.74 -2.27
C ASP A 15 12.87 16.71 -1.32
N ASP A 16 12.50 17.88 -0.79
CA ASP A 16 11.48 18.19 0.24
C ASP A 16 10.04 17.72 -0.07
N TYR A 17 9.86 16.47 -0.49
CA TYR A 17 8.57 15.82 -0.58
C TYR A 17 8.31 15.12 0.75
N LYS A 18 7.76 15.87 1.73
CA LYS A 18 7.13 15.24 2.89
C LYS A 18 5.91 14.48 2.37
N GLU A 19 6.03 13.16 2.25
CA GLU A 19 4.87 12.28 2.06
C GLU A 19 3.84 12.65 3.12
N SER A 20 2.63 12.99 2.67
CA SER A 20 1.56 13.46 3.54
C SER A 20 0.51 12.36 3.72
N GLY A 21 0.04 12.16 4.95
CA GLY A 21 -0.89 11.06 5.23
C GLY A 21 -0.33 9.70 4.82
N ILE A 22 -1.15 8.88 4.14
CA ILE A 22 -0.83 7.49 3.78
C ILE A 22 0.04 7.34 2.51
N GLU A 23 0.53 8.44 1.94
CA GLU A 23 1.34 8.40 0.72
C GLU A 23 2.53 7.45 0.84
N GLY A 24 2.94 6.88 -0.29
CA GLY A 24 4.05 5.93 -0.43
C GLY A 24 3.61 4.51 -0.77
N GLN A 25 4.56 3.59 -0.80
CA GLN A 25 4.32 2.18 -1.12
C GLN A 25 4.27 1.33 0.15
N TRP A 26 3.33 0.40 0.17
CA TRP A 26 2.97 -0.43 1.31
C TRP A 26 2.87 -1.88 0.88
N GLN A 27 3.62 -2.77 1.53
CA GLN A 27 3.52 -4.21 1.30
C GLN A 27 2.56 -4.82 2.32
N LEU A 28 1.55 -5.54 1.82
CA LEU A 28 0.66 -6.33 2.68
C LEU A 28 1.47 -7.47 3.30
N GLN A 29 1.36 -7.67 4.60
CA GLN A 29 2.11 -8.68 5.38
C GLN A 29 1.21 -9.80 5.88
N THR A 30 0.03 -9.42 6.39
CA THR A 30 -0.91 -10.35 6.99
C THR A 30 -2.33 -9.85 6.76
N ILE A 31 -3.25 -10.79 6.52
CA ILE A 31 -4.69 -10.57 6.64
C ILE A 31 -5.17 -11.41 7.82
N GLU A 32 -5.77 -10.76 8.82
CA GLU A 32 -6.52 -11.42 9.90
C GLU A 32 -7.99 -11.38 9.55
N MET A 33 -8.58 -12.56 9.35
CA MET A 33 -9.97 -12.72 8.97
C MET A 33 -10.87 -12.59 10.20
N ALA A 34 -12.10 -12.12 10.02
CA ALA A 34 -13.09 -11.97 11.10
C ALA A 34 -13.35 -13.29 11.89
N ASN A 35 -13.11 -14.45 11.27
CA ASN A 35 -13.22 -15.77 11.89
C ASN A 35 -11.99 -16.17 12.74
N GLY A 36 -11.01 -15.29 12.92
CA GLY A 36 -9.79 -15.51 13.68
C GLY A 36 -8.66 -16.23 12.94
N LYS A 37 -8.85 -16.60 11.67
CA LYS A 37 -7.76 -17.15 10.84
C LYS A 37 -6.85 -16.02 10.36
N SER A 38 -5.55 -16.30 10.22
CA SER A 38 -4.61 -15.38 9.61
C SER A 38 -3.92 -15.99 8.38
N VAL A 39 -3.63 -15.14 7.39
CA VAL A 39 -2.91 -15.50 6.17
C VAL A 39 -1.74 -14.54 6.00
N LYS A 40 -0.53 -15.08 5.90
CA LYS A 40 0.66 -14.29 5.55
C LYS A 40 0.66 -14.00 4.06
N VAL A 41 1.02 -12.78 3.70
CA VAL A 41 1.10 -12.28 2.33
C VAL A 41 2.44 -11.56 2.17
N ASP A 42 3.10 -11.77 1.04
CA ASP A 42 4.32 -11.04 0.68
C ASP A 42 4.32 -10.59 -0.79
N THR A 43 3.25 -10.89 -1.53
CA THR A 43 3.13 -10.64 -2.97
C THR A 43 2.33 -9.40 -3.33
N VAL A 44 1.62 -8.76 -2.38
CA VAL A 44 0.69 -7.65 -2.67
C VAL A 44 1.23 -6.32 -2.15
N PHE A 45 1.17 -5.29 -2.99
CA PHE A 45 1.68 -3.95 -2.74
C PHE A 45 0.65 -2.89 -3.13
N TYR A 46 0.36 -1.98 -2.21
CA TYR A 46 -0.49 -0.81 -2.43
C TYR A 46 0.39 0.43 -2.54
N SER A 47 0.11 1.33 -3.46
CA SER A 47 0.82 2.61 -3.56
C SER A 47 -0.16 3.76 -3.64
N PHE A 48 0.08 4.78 -2.82
CA PHE A 48 -0.75 5.99 -2.74
C PHE A 48 0.13 7.20 -3.08
N LYS A 49 -0.27 7.99 -4.06
CA LYS A 49 0.45 9.22 -4.42
C LYS A 49 -0.47 10.21 -5.10
N LYS A 50 -0.66 11.42 -4.54
CA LYS A 50 -1.48 12.49 -5.14
C LYS A 50 -2.82 11.98 -5.67
N ASP A 51 -3.59 11.32 -4.81
CA ASP A 51 -4.93 10.75 -5.12
C ASP A 51 -4.93 9.62 -6.17
N VAL A 52 -3.76 9.17 -6.62
CA VAL A 52 -3.59 7.99 -7.48
C VAL A 52 -3.25 6.78 -6.64
N PHE A 53 -4.00 5.71 -6.87
CA PHE A 53 -3.78 4.39 -6.29
C PHE A 53 -3.17 3.44 -7.31
N ARG A 54 -2.26 2.58 -6.86
CA ARG A 54 -1.78 1.41 -7.61
C ARG A 54 -1.88 0.16 -6.75
N TYR A 55 -2.51 -0.86 -7.30
CA TYR A 55 -2.43 -2.23 -6.81
C TYR A 55 -1.40 -2.99 -7.63
N LEU A 56 -0.46 -3.65 -6.98
CA LEU A 56 0.51 -4.54 -7.62
C LEU A 56 0.52 -5.88 -6.87
N ARG A 57 0.43 -6.97 -7.62
CA ARG A 57 0.55 -8.33 -7.11
C ARG A 57 1.58 -9.12 -7.90
N LEU A 58 2.52 -9.75 -7.21
CA LEU A 58 3.45 -10.69 -7.80
C LEU A 58 2.69 -12.00 -8.10
N LYS A 59 2.63 -12.39 -9.39
CA LYS A 59 2.09 -13.69 -9.82
C LYS A 59 3.18 -14.76 -9.80
N THR A 60 4.36 -14.40 -10.29
CA THR A 60 5.59 -15.22 -10.26
C THR A 60 6.79 -14.31 -10.04
N ASN A 61 8.01 -14.85 -10.05
CA ASN A 61 9.23 -14.05 -9.96
C ASN A 61 9.43 -13.06 -11.13
N THR A 62 8.70 -13.23 -12.24
CA THR A 62 8.87 -12.42 -13.45
C THR A 62 7.56 -11.84 -13.98
N GLN A 63 6.44 -12.12 -13.31
CA GLN A 63 5.12 -11.67 -13.76
C GLN A 63 4.37 -11.00 -12.62
N THR A 64 3.69 -9.92 -12.95
CA THR A 64 2.88 -9.13 -12.04
C THR A 64 1.48 -8.93 -12.61
N PHE A 65 0.50 -8.79 -11.74
CA PHE A 65 -0.74 -8.09 -12.03
C PHE A 65 -0.61 -6.66 -11.51
N THR A 66 -0.96 -5.66 -12.30
CA THR A 66 -0.97 -4.27 -11.87
C THR A 66 -2.23 -3.59 -12.38
N CYS A 67 -2.90 -2.84 -11.51
CA CYS A 67 -3.96 -1.93 -11.92
C CYS A 67 -3.87 -0.62 -11.15
N PHE A 68 -4.57 0.39 -11.67
CA PHE A 68 -4.56 1.75 -11.18
C PHE A 68 -5.97 2.21 -10.85
N GLY A 69 -6.04 3.21 -9.99
CA GLY A 69 -7.28 3.82 -9.58
C GLY A 69 -7.03 5.15 -8.92
N ASN A 70 -8.06 5.63 -8.24
CA ASN A 70 -7.98 6.80 -7.38
C ASN A 70 -8.26 6.41 -5.94
N TYR A 71 -7.79 7.23 -5.01
CA TYR A 71 -8.16 7.11 -3.62
C TYR A 71 -8.51 8.46 -3.02
N SER A 72 -9.31 8.43 -1.97
CA SER A 72 -9.58 9.59 -1.12
C SER A 72 -9.56 9.16 0.34
N VAL A 73 -9.16 10.09 1.21
CA VAL A 73 -9.18 9.90 2.66
C VAL A 73 -10.06 10.98 3.28
N SER A 74 -11.07 10.55 4.04
CA SER A 74 -11.93 11.42 4.84
C SER A 74 -12.07 10.81 6.23
N ASP A 75 -11.68 11.56 7.25
CA ASP A 75 -11.60 11.06 8.63
C ASP A 75 -10.77 9.76 8.73
N GLU A 76 -11.40 8.68 9.21
CA GLU A 76 -10.80 7.34 9.32
C GLU A 76 -11.20 6.43 8.15
N LYS A 77 -11.69 6.98 7.04
CA LYS A 77 -12.12 6.21 5.88
C LYS A 77 -11.19 6.43 4.69
N LEU A 78 -10.74 5.34 4.10
CA LEU A 78 -9.98 5.28 2.86
C LEU A 78 -10.86 4.64 1.79
N GLU A 79 -11.33 5.44 0.83
CA GLU A 79 -12.03 4.92 -0.33
C GLU A 79 -11.04 4.77 -1.49
N ILE A 80 -11.11 3.63 -2.17
CA ILE A 80 -10.33 3.34 -3.36
C ILE A 80 -11.28 2.92 -4.46
N ASP A 81 -11.17 3.56 -5.62
CA ASP A 81 -11.88 3.24 -6.85
C ASP A 81 -10.88 2.81 -7.93
N VAL A 82 -10.88 1.51 -8.23
CA VAL A 82 -10.01 0.91 -9.24
C VAL A 82 -10.61 1.11 -10.63
N ASN A 83 -9.84 1.73 -11.52
CA ASN A 83 -10.25 1.91 -12.90
C ASN A 83 -10.09 0.59 -13.68
N ARG A 84 -11.20 0.02 -14.17
CA ARG A 84 -11.18 -1.20 -14.99
C ARG A 84 -10.33 -1.07 -16.25
N ASP A 85 -10.29 0.12 -16.86
CA ASP A 85 -9.54 0.36 -18.09
C ASP A 85 -8.01 0.35 -17.86
N SER A 86 -7.56 0.29 -16.61
CA SER A 86 -6.15 0.17 -16.25
C SER A 86 -5.60 -1.26 -16.29
N PHE A 87 -6.45 -2.26 -16.53
CA PHE A 87 -6.08 -3.67 -16.55
C PHE A 87 -5.39 -4.00 -17.88
N GLU A 88 -4.42 -4.92 -17.87
CA GLU A 88 -3.89 -5.45 -19.13
C GLU A 88 -4.97 -6.25 -19.88
N PRO A 89 -4.91 -6.35 -21.22
CA PRO A 89 -5.97 -6.99 -22.02
C PRO A 89 -6.32 -8.44 -21.62
N ASN A 90 -5.39 -9.16 -21.00
CA ASN A 90 -5.56 -10.55 -20.55
C ASN A 90 -5.72 -10.68 -19.04
N ASP A 91 -5.74 -9.56 -18.31
CA ASP A 91 -5.98 -9.57 -16.88
C ASP A 91 -7.48 -9.65 -16.60
N ASP A 92 -7.87 -10.58 -15.74
CA ASP A 92 -9.21 -10.64 -15.20
C ASP A 92 -9.28 -9.97 -13.82
N THR A 93 -10.50 -9.81 -13.31
CA THR A 93 -10.71 -9.29 -11.96
C THR A 93 -10.21 -10.25 -10.89
N ALA A 94 -9.92 -11.53 -11.16
CA ALA A 94 -9.38 -12.44 -10.16
C ALA A 94 -7.93 -12.09 -9.78
N GLY A 95 -7.22 -11.35 -10.63
CA GLY A 95 -5.93 -10.75 -10.29
C GLY A 95 -6.01 -9.74 -9.14
N LEU A 96 -7.13 -9.01 -9.06
CA LEU A 96 -7.50 -8.14 -7.96
C LEU A 96 -8.30 -8.98 -6.95
N ASP A 97 -7.77 -9.21 -5.74
CA ASP A 97 -8.47 -10.03 -4.72
C ASP A 97 -9.71 -9.32 -4.10
N TRP A 98 -10.44 -8.51 -4.88
CA TRP A 98 -11.60 -7.73 -4.47
C TRP A 98 -12.84 -8.16 -5.25
N ASP A 99 -13.98 -8.21 -4.56
CA ASP A 99 -15.28 -8.54 -5.18
C ASP A 99 -15.84 -7.39 -6.03
N THR A 100 -15.40 -6.16 -5.75
CA THR A 100 -15.82 -4.93 -6.43
C THR A 100 -14.61 -4.06 -6.76
N LEU A 101 -14.75 -3.19 -7.76
CA LEU A 101 -13.69 -2.24 -8.11
C LEU A 101 -13.57 -1.07 -7.11
N ILE A 102 -14.61 -0.85 -6.31
CA ILE A 102 -14.61 0.16 -5.24
C ILE A 102 -14.52 -0.56 -3.90
N ARG A 103 -13.65 -0.07 -3.01
CA ARG A 103 -13.55 -0.55 -1.64
C ARG A 103 -13.29 0.60 -0.67
N THR A 104 -14.07 0.64 0.40
CA THR A 104 -13.91 1.63 1.47
C THR A 104 -13.41 0.94 2.74
N PHE A 105 -12.15 1.19 3.09
CA PHE A 105 -11.53 0.69 4.31
C PHE A 105 -11.74 1.65 5.49
N THR A 106 -11.76 1.12 6.70
CA THR A 106 -11.48 1.89 7.92
C THR A 106 -9.98 1.90 8.17
N ILE A 107 -9.37 3.06 8.35
CA ILE A 107 -7.97 3.21 8.76
C ILE A 107 -7.91 2.99 10.27
N LYS A 108 -7.42 1.83 10.70
CA LYS A 108 -7.30 1.48 12.13
C LYS A 108 -6.05 2.10 12.76
N LYS A 109 -4.97 2.20 11.98
CA LYS A 109 -3.69 2.76 12.41
C LYS A 109 -2.87 3.20 11.22
N HIS A 110 -2.16 4.30 11.38
CA HIS A 110 -1.20 4.79 10.40
C HIS A 110 -0.02 5.47 11.10
N SER A 111 1.19 5.13 10.67
CA SER A 111 2.46 5.73 11.10
C SER A 111 3.44 5.77 9.91
N SER A 112 4.67 6.25 10.11
CA SER A 112 5.67 6.28 9.03
C SER A 112 6.06 4.89 8.49
N SER A 113 5.80 3.80 9.23
CA SER A 113 6.22 2.44 8.87
C SER A 113 5.09 1.40 8.88
N THR A 114 3.90 1.77 9.38
CA THR A 114 2.78 0.84 9.58
C THR A 114 1.49 1.45 9.06
N LEU A 115 0.72 0.63 8.34
CA LEU A 115 -0.65 0.95 7.94
C LEU A 115 -1.52 -0.27 8.26
N GLU A 116 -2.60 -0.06 8.99
CA GLU A 116 -3.58 -1.10 9.34
C GLU A 116 -4.95 -0.66 8.81
N LEU A 117 -5.51 -1.45 7.91
CA LEU A 117 -6.80 -1.20 7.28
C LEU A 117 -7.79 -2.29 7.68
N GLU A 118 -9.06 -1.94 7.83
CA GLU A 118 -10.14 -2.89 8.11
C GLU A 118 -11.22 -2.80 7.02
N PHE A 119 -11.69 -3.96 6.57
CA PHE A 119 -12.80 -4.07 5.63
C PHE A 119 -13.63 -5.31 5.97
N GLU A 120 -14.92 -5.12 6.23
CA GLU A 120 -15.88 -6.19 6.54
C GLU A 120 -15.45 -7.09 7.72
N GLY A 121 -14.75 -6.52 8.70
CA GLY A 121 -14.24 -7.26 9.86
C GLY A 121 -12.88 -7.94 9.65
N ASP A 122 -12.36 -7.99 8.42
CA ASP A 122 -11.00 -8.45 8.14
C ASP A 122 -10.01 -7.29 8.32
N THR A 123 -8.88 -7.56 8.98
CA THR A 123 -7.81 -6.57 9.20
C THR A 123 -6.59 -6.88 8.35
N TYR A 124 -6.11 -5.87 7.62
CA TYR A 124 -5.02 -5.92 6.67
C TYR A 124 -3.84 -5.14 7.23
N TYR A 125 -2.73 -5.84 7.45
CA TYR A 125 -1.53 -5.28 8.06
C TYR A 125 -0.46 -5.02 7.00
N PHE A 126 -0.05 -3.77 6.87
CA PHE A 126 0.95 -3.35 5.90
C PHE A 126 2.19 -2.78 6.57
N ARG A 127 3.33 -2.98 5.93
CA ARG A 127 4.59 -2.27 6.22
C ARG A 127 4.96 -1.36 5.07
N LYS A 128 5.66 -0.27 5.36
CA LYS A 128 6.24 0.60 4.32
C LYS A 128 7.26 -0.19 3.49
N TYR A 129 7.29 0.03 2.17
CA TYR A 129 8.23 -0.58 1.22
C TYR A 129 9.14 0.49 0.60
#